data_AF-A0AAW6N9U6-F1
#
_entry.id   AF-A0AAW6N9U6-F1
#
_cell.length_a   1.000
_cell.length_b   1.000
_cell.length_c   1.000
_cell.angle_alpha   90.00
_cell.angle_beta   90.00
_cell.angle_gamma   90.00
#
_symmetry.space_group_name_H-M   'P 1'
#
loop_
_entity.id
_entity.type
_entity.pdbx_description
1 polymer ?
#
loop_
_entity_poly.entity_id
_entity_poly.type
_entity_poly.pdbx_seq_one_letter_code
_entity_poly.pdbx_strand_id
1 'polypeptide(L)'
;MHDWAGNHGNWGGSLKPLRLSFFAAVLPVMALAQGKAPLPEFAVEMNFQSTMAERLAERCDGLDFDHAGSKRHMLALLAKFSDRGIPARELGTYFAPVAPERYDPYFAAFLKKYDLTEDSPQQGYCNAGYAAAEWRTPIGRMLKIVAQ
;
A
#
# COMPACT_ATOMS: atom_id res chain seq x y z
N MET A 1 -13.66 8.12 -10.56
CA MET A 1 -14.61 7.07 -11.00
C MET A 1 -14.35 6.82 -12.48
N HIS A 2 -13.72 5.71 -12.84
CA HIS A 2 -13.50 5.31 -14.23
C HIS A 2 -14.18 3.96 -14.47
N ASP A 3 -15.18 3.98 -15.35
CA ASP A 3 -15.86 2.82 -15.91
C ASP A 3 -14.91 1.95 -16.73
N TRP A 4 -14.95 0.65 -16.51
CA TRP A 4 -14.23 -0.34 -17.30
C TRP A 4 -15.19 -1.48 -17.66
N ALA A 5 -15.99 -1.28 -18.70
CA ALA A 5 -16.88 -2.31 -19.26
C ALA A 5 -16.52 -2.53 -20.73
N GLY A 6 -15.61 -3.48 -20.95
CA GLY A 6 -15.21 -3.97 -22.27
C GLY A 6 -16.25 -4.93 -22.83
N ASN A 7 -16.87 -4.48 -23.92
CA ASN A 7 -17.75 -5.19 -24.83
C ASN A 7 -17.05 -6.38 -25.52
N HIS A 8 -17.59 -7.60 -25.38
CA HIS A 8 -17.22 -8.73 -26.24
C HIS A 8 -18.48 -9.39 -26.83
N GLY A 9 -18.55 -9.37 -28.15
CA GLY A 9 -19.65 -9.85 -28.96
C GLY A 9 -19.76 -11.38 -29.02
N ASN A 10 -21.02 -11.80 -29.01
CA ASN A 10 -21.66 -12.88 -29.75
C ASN A 10 -20.83 -13.60 -30.84
N TRP A 11 -20.69 -14.92 -30.74
CA TRP A 11 -20.73 -15.84 -31.89
C TRP A 11 -21.35 -17.18 -31.47
N GLY A 12 -22.49 -17.50 -32.07
CA GLY A 12 -23.21 -18.75 -31.89
C GLY A 12 -22.51 -19.95 -32.53
N GLY A 13 -22.63 -21.09 -31.85
CA GLY A 13 -22.24 -22.40 -32.35
C GLY A 13 -22.99 -23.49 -31.58
N SER A 14 -24.09 -23.96 -32.16
CA SER A 14 -24.94 -25.02 -31.63
C SER A 14 -24.35 -26.38 -31.98
N LEU A 15 -23.92 -27.15 -30.98
CA LEU A 15 -23.67 -28.59 -31.12
C LEU A 15 -24.23 -29.34 -29.90
N LYS A 16 -25.15 -30.27 -30.18
CA LYS A 16 -25.83 -31.16 -29.22
C LYS A 16 -24.95 -32.39 -28.86
N PRO A 17 -25.25 -33.08 -27.74
CA PRO A 17 -24.24 -33.78 -26.95
C PRO A 17 -24.08 -35.26 -27.32
N LEU A 18 -22.84 -35.72 -27.43
CA LEU A 18 -22.48 -37.13 -27.37
C LEU A 18 -22.25 -37.50 -25.90
N ARG A 19 -23.21 -38.24 -25.34
CA ARG A 19 -23.12 -38.86 -24.02
C ARG A 19 -22.08 -39.98 -24.05
N LEU A 20 -20.87 -39.70 -23.56
CA LEU A 20 -19.98 -40.73 -23.04
C LEU A 20 -19.90 -40.58 -21.53
N SER A 21 -20.49 -41.55 -20.83
CA SER A 21 -20.36 -41.72 -19.38
C SER A 21 -18.94 -42.16 -19.05
N PHE A 22 -18.03 -41.21 -18.94
CA PHE A 22 -16.81 -41.37 -18.17
C PHE A 22 -17.11 -40.88 -16.75
N PHE A 23 -17.25 -41.80 -15.80
CA PHE A 23 -17.06 -41.50 -14.39
C PHE A 23 -15.57 -41.16 -14.19
N ALA A 24 -15.20 -39.94 -14.57
CA ALA A 24 -13.98 -39.34 -14.09
C ALA A 24 -14.21 -39.05 -12.61
N ALA A 25 -13.57 -39.82 -11.74
CA ALA A 25 -13.38 -39.44 -10.35
C ALA A 25 -12.60 -38.12 -10.35
N VAL A 26 -13.32 -37.01 -10.38
CA VAL A 26 -12.78 -35.68 -10.10
C VAL A 26 -12.44 -35.71 -8.62
N LEU A 27 -11.24 -36.17 -8.30
CA LEU A 27 -10.63 -35.89 -7.01
C LEU A 27 -10.66 -34.36 -6.87
N PRO A 28 -11.32 -33.81 -5.83
CA PRO A 28 -11.17 -32.40 -5.53
C PRO A 28 -9.71 -32.24 -5.14
N VAL A 29 -8.89 -31.76 -6.07
CA VAL A 29 -7.63 -31.13 -5.75
C VAL A 29 -8.04 -29.92 -4.91
N MET A 30 -8.07 -30.11 -3.59
CA MET A 30 -8.11 -29.00 -2.65
C MET A 30 -6.80 -28.27 -2.86
N ALA A 31 -6.81 -27.33 -3.81
CA ALA A 31 -5.85 -26.28 -3.88
C ALA A 31 -5.96 -25.57 -2.54
N LEU A 32 -5.05 -25.90 -1.63
CA LEU A 32 -4.79 -25.11 -0.44
C LEU A 32 -4.43 -23.73 -0.97
N ALA A 33 -5.41 -22.84 -1.05
CA ALA A 33 -5.16 -21.43 -1.15
C ALA A 33 -4.30 -21.11 0.06
N GLN A 34 -2.98 -21.03 -0.14
CA GLN A 34 -2.06 -20.57 0.88
C GLN A 34 -2.41 -19.11 1.13
N GLY A 35 -3.38 -18.89 2.01
CA GLY A 35 -3.87 -17.59 2.37
C GLY A 35 -2.75 -16.85 3.07
N LYS A 36 -2.11 -15.93 2.34
CA LYS A 36 -1.12 -15.06 2.95
C LYS A 36 -1.77 -14.33 4.12
N ALA A 37 -1.06 -14.21 5.24
CA ALA A 37 -1.54 -13.47 6.39
C ALA A 37 -1.70 -11.98 6.03
N PRO A 38 -2.62 -11.25 6.67
CA PRO A 38 -2.65 -9.80 6.54
C PRO A 38 -1.35 -9.20 7.08
N LEU A 39 -0.81 -8.18 6.39
CA LEU A 39 0.36 -7.45 6.87
C LEU A 39 0.06 -6.85 8.26
N PRO A 40 0.96 -6.95 9.26
CA PRO A 40 0.69 -6.43 10.59
C PRO A 40 0.56 -4.89 10.59
N GLU A 41 -0.23 -4.34 11.52
CA GLU A 41 -0.59 -2.92 11.54
C GLU A 41 0.62 -1.97 11.54
N PHE A 42 1.66 -2.26 12.32
CA PHE A 42 2.87 -1.42 12.34
C PHE A 42 3.52 -1.29 10.95
N ALA A 43 3.41 -2.31 10.10
CA ALA A 43 3.98 -2.29 8.77
C ALA A 43 3.08 -1.54 7.79
N VAL A 44 1.76 -1.59 7.98
CA VAL A 44 0.80 -0.74 7.26
C VAL A 44 1.06 0.73 7.56
N GLU A 45 1.17 1.09 8.84
CA GLU A 45 1.50 2.45 9.26
C GLU A 45 2.82 2.93 8.64
N MET A 46 3.88 2.14 8.73
CA MET A 46 5.18 2.52 8.19
C MET A 46 5.17 2.64 6.66
N ASN A 47 4.39 1.81 5.97
CA ASN A 47 4.22 1.93 4.53
C ASN A 47 3.45 3.21 4.15
N PHE A 48 2.38 3.53 4.89
CA PHE A 48 1.67 4.80 4.76
C PHE A 48 2.61 5.99 4.92
N GLN A 49 3.47 5.98 5.95
CA GLN A 49 4.41 7.07 6.20
C GLN A 49 5.39 7.28 5.04
N SER A 50 5.91 6.20 4.43
CA SER A 50 6.80 6.29 3.26
C SER A 50 6.07 6.85 2.05
N THR A 51 4.89 6.28 1.76
CA THR A 51 4.05 6.70 0.62
C THR A 51 3.64 8.17 0.74
N MET A 52 3.29 8.62 1.95
CA MET A 52 2.93 10.02 2.19
C MET A 52 4.13 10.95 2.01
N ALA A 53 5.32 10.57 2.49
CA ALA A 53 6.53 11.36 2.29
C ALA A 53 6.87 11.48 0.79
N GLU A 54 6.79 10.39 0.03
CA GLU A 54 7.01 10.42 -1.43
C GLU A 54 6.03 11.35 -2.13
N ARG A 55 4.73 11.25 -1.81
CA ARG A 55 3.69 12.12 -2.41
C ARG A 55 3.88 13.59 -2.07
N LEU A 56 4.30 13.90 -0.85
CA LEU A 56 4.57 15.28 -0.45
C LEU A 56 5.78 15.83 -1.20
N ALA A 57 6.87 15.05 -1.32
CA ALA A 57 8.04 15.46 -2.10
C ALA A 57 7.74 15.61 -3.59
N GLU A 58 6.87 14.77 -4.16
CA GLU A 58 6.50 14.86 -5.58
C GLU A 58 5.67 16.10 -5.90
N ARG A 59 4.80 16.53 -4.97
CA ARG A 59 3.77 17.54 -5.25
C ARG A 59 4.00 18.91 -4.62
N CYS A 60 5.00 19.06 -3.77
CA CYS A 60 5.23 20.29 -3.01
C CYS A 60 6.60 20.86 -3.33
N ASP A 61 6.61 22.02 -3.99
CA ASP A 61 7.84 22.75 -4.25
C ASP A 61 8.58 23.03 -2.95
N GLY A 62 9.91 22.85 -2.96
CA GLY A 62 10.80 23.05 -1.80
C GLY A 62 10.83 21.89 -0.79
N LEU A 63 10.11 20.78 -1.05
CA LEU A 63 10.28 19.51 -0.36
C LEU A 63 10.86 18.46 -1.31
N ASP A 64 11.94 17.83 -0.89
CA ASP A 64 12.53 16.68 -1.57
C ASP A 64 12.43 15.43 -0.70
N PHE A 65 12.46 14.26 -1.33
CA PHE A 65 12.54 12.98 -0.63
C PHE A 65 13.97 12.70 -0.12
N ASP A 66 14.13 12.46 1.19
CA ASP A 66 15.41 12.04 1.79
C ASP A 66 15.54 10.50 1.73
N HIS A 67 16.24 10.00 0.71
CA HIS A 67 16.53 8.58 0.56
C HIS A 67 17.31 7.98 1.74
N ALA A 68 18.17 8.76 2.43
CA ALA A 68 18.86 8.27 3.61
C ALA A 68 17.88 8.11 4.79
N GLY A 69 16.94 9.05 4.91
CA GLY A 69 15.76 8.96 5.78
C GLY A 69 14.93 7.71 5.54
N SER A 70 14.54 7.49 4.29
CA SER A 70 13.77 6.32 3.87
C SER A 70 14.51 5.00 4.14
N LYS A 71 15.82 4.93 3.87
CA LYS A 71 16.64 3.76 4.21
C LYS A 71 16.61 3.44 5.70
N ARG A 72 16.74 4.45 6.58
CA ARG A 72 16.64 4.25 8.03
C ARG A 72 15.25 3.78 8.44
N HIS A 73 14.21 4.34 7.83
CA HIS A 73 12.81 3.95 8.06
C HIS A 73 12.55 2.48 7.69
N MET A 74 13.05 2.05 6.53
CA MET A 74 12.96 0.66 6.07
C MET A 74 13.73 -0.29 6.99
N LEU A 75 14.94 0.08 7.44
CA LEU A 75 15.70 -0.73 8.39
C LEU A 75 14.95 -0.89 9.73
N ALA A 76 14.29 0.15 10.21
CA ALA A 76 13.45 0.07 11.41
C ALA A 76 12.24 -0.87 11.20
N LEU A 77 11.66 -0.89 10.00
CA LEU A 77 10.58 -1.82 9.66
C LEU A 77 11.08 -3.27 9.68
N LEU A 78 12.24 -3.54 9.05
CA LEU A 78 12.84 -4.87 9.03
C LEU A 78 13.23 -5.35 10.43
N ALA A 79 13.74 -4.47 11.29
CA ALA A 79 14.02 -4.78 12.68
C ALA A 79 12.75 -5.26 13.41
N LYS A 80 11.61 -4.57 13.25
CA LYS A 80 10.33 -4.98 13.86
C LYS A 80 9.81 -6.34 13.37
N PHE A 81 10.13 -6.76 12.15
CA PHE A 81 9.84 -8.11 11.66
C PHE A 81 10.82 -9.13 12.24
N SER A 82 12.11 -8.78 12.28
CA SER A 82 13.16 -9.61 12.88
C SER A 82 12.89 -9.91 14.35
N ASP A 83 12.46 -8.92 15.13
CA ASP A 83 12.09 -9.08 16.55
C ASP A 83 10.93 -10.07 16.76
N ARG A 84 10.14 -10.33 15.72
CA ARG A 84 9.05 -11.32 15.70
C ARG A 84 9.47 -12.66 15.09
N GLY A 85 10.76 -12.85 14.82
CA GLY A 85 11.29 -14.06 14.21
C GLY A 85 10.94 -14.22 12.73
N ILE A 86 10.53 -13.15 12.04
CA ILE A 86 10.15 -13.20 10.63
C ILE A 86 11.31 -12.65 9.78
N PRO A 87 11.99 -13.48 8.97
CA PRO A 87 13.11 -13.02 8.17
C PRO A 87 12.63 -12.20 6.96
N ALA A 88 13.39 -11.15 6.61
CA ALA A 88 13.03 -10.20 5.56
C ALA A 88 12.71 -10.87 4.20
N ARG A 89 13.45 -11.91 3.84
CA ARG A 89 13.27 -12.67 2.58
C ARG A 89 11.92 -13.38 2.47
N GLU A 90 11.25 -13.62 3.60
CA GLU A 90 10.01 -14.37 3.67
C GLU A 90 8.78 -13.44 3.68
N LEU A 91 8.94 -12.13 3.86
CA LEU A 91 7.82 -11.19 3.98
C LEU A 91 6.84 -11.25 2.80
N GLY A 92 7.34 -11.33 1.57
CA GLY A 92 6.51 -11.43 0.36
C GLY A 92 5.76 -12.75 0.23
N THR A 93 6.23 -13.80 0.90
CA THR A 93 5.58 -15.13 0.94
C THR A 93 4.52 -15.17 2.04
N TYR A 94 4.81 -14.61 3.21
CA TYR A 94 3.93 -14.67 4.37
C TYR A 94 2.77 -13.68 4.30
N PHE A 95 2.98 -12.49 3.73
CA PHE A 95 2.00 -11.41 3.84
C PHE A 95 1.36 -11.03 2.51
N ALA A 96 0.04 -10.81 2.57
CA ALA A 96 -0.73 -10.25 1.47
C ALA A 96 -0.35 -8.77 1.23
N PRO A 97 -0.50 -8.26 0.00
CA PRO A 97 -0.47 -6.83 -0.25
C PRO A 97 -1.43 -6.08 0.67
N VAL A 98 -1.09 -4.84 1.02
CA VAL A 98 -1.95 -3.99 1.84
C VAL A 98 -3.12 -3.52 1.00
N ALA A 99 -4.34 -3.84 1.44
CA ALA A 99 -5.56 -3.29 0.84
C ALA A 99 -5.61 -1.76 1.08
N PRO A 100 -5.97 -0.94 0.07
CA PRO A 100 -5.91 0.52 0.17
C PRO A 100 -6.64 1.10 1.39
N GLU A 101 -7.78 0.52 1.76
CA GLU A 101 -8.67 0.96 2.85
C GLU A 101 -7.98 0.84 4.22
N ARG A 102 -6.93 0.01 4.32
CA ARG A 102 -6.14 -0.09 5.55
C ARG A 102 -5.31 1.17 5.81
N TYR A 103 -5.16 2.06 4.83
CA TYR A 103 -4.50 3.35 5.02
C TYR A 103 -5.43 4.43 5.58
N ASP A 104 -6.75 4.27 5.46
CA ASP A 104 -7.76 5.26 5.88
C ASP A 104 -7.56 5.76 7.32
N PRO A 105 -7.36 4.91 8.36
CA PRO A 105 -7.15 5.41 9.72
C PRO A 105 -5.87 6.23 9.86
N TYR A 106 -4.81 5.88 9.12
CA TYR A 106 -3.54 6.61 9.15
C TYR A 106 -3.64 7.94 8.40
N PHE A 107 -4.40 7.97 7.29
CA PHE A 107 -4.69 9.18 6.56
C PHE A 107 -5.56 10.14 7.39
N ALA A 108 -6.63 9.65 8.01
CA ALA A 108 -7.46 10.44 8.92
C ALA A 108 -6.65 10.99 10.10
N ALA A 109 -5.73 10.20 10.67
CA ALA A 109 -4.83 10.66 11.74
C ALA A 109 -3.86 11.74 11.25
N PHE A 110 -3.33 11.62 10.04
CA PHE A 110 -2.50 12.65 9.41
C PHE A 110 -3.29 13.95 9.23
N LEU A 111 -4.50 13.88 8.66
CA LEU A 111 -5.36 15.04 8.45
C LEU A 111 -5.66 15.75 9.77
N LYS A 112 -6.13 15.00 10.78
CA LYS A 112 -6.41 15.53 12.11
C LYS A 112 -5.20 16.20 12.75
N LYS A 113 -4.00 15.62 12.58
CA LYS A 113 -2.77 16.15 13.19
C LYS A 113 -2.39 17.53 12.64
N TYR A 114 -2.66 17.78 11.36
CA TYR A 114 -2.29 19.03 10.69
C TYR A 114 -3.50 19.94 10.44
N ASP A 115 -4.62 19.69 11.13
CA ASP A 115 -5.87 20.45 10.99
C ASP A 115 -6.36 20.54 9.53
N LEU A 116 -6.27 19.41 8.83
CA LEU A 116 -6.71 19.25 7.45
C LEU A 116 -8.01 18.46 7.37
N THR A 117 -8.68 18.61 6.23
CA THR A 117 -9.80 17.81 5.75
C THR A 117 -9.42 17.15 4.42
N GLU A 118 -10.19 16.15 3.98
CA GLU A 118 -9.95 15.52 2.66
C GLU A 118 -9.99 16.54 1.51
N ASP A 119 -10.87 17.53 1.62
CA ASP A 119 -11.06 18.62 0.64
C ASP A 119 -10.07 19.78 0.80
N SER A 120 -9.10 19.67 1.71
CA SER A 120 -8.12 20.73 1.93
C SER A 120 -7.33 21.02 0.65
N PRO A 121 -6.98 22.29 0.38
CA PRO A 121 -6.21 22.63 -0.80
C PRO A 121 -4.81 22.00 -0.73
N GLN A 122 -4.20 21.76 -1.90
CA GLN A 122 -2.84 21.22 -2.04
C GLN A 122 -1.82 21.97 -1.15
N GLN A 123 -1.95 23.30 -1.03
CA GLN A 123 -1.10 24.12 -0.17
C GLN A 123 -1.15 23.69 1.31
N GLY A 124 -2.32 23.27 1.81
CA GLY A 124 -2.47 22.78 3.18
C GLY A 124 -1.66 21.50 3.42
N TYR A 125 -1.71 20.56 2.47
CA TYR A 125 -0.88 19.36 2.51
C TYR A 125 0.62 19.67 2.44
N CYS A 126 1.02 20.65 1.62
CA CYS A 126 2.42 21.07 1.55
C CYS A 126 2.90 21.70 2.86
N ASN A 127 2.11 22.58 3.47
CA ASN A 127 2.40 23.15 4.79
C ASN A 127 2.54 22.05 5.85
N ALA A 128 1.68 21.03 5.81
CA ALA A 128 1.79 19.85 6.67
C ALA A 128 3.10 19.07 6.43
N GLY A 129 3.53 18.93 5.16
CA GLY A 129 4.82 18.34 4.81
C GLY A 129 6.01 19.11 5.36
N TYR A 130 5.99 20.44 5.27
CA TYR A 130 7.00 21.31 5.87
C TYR A 130 7.06 21.15 7.38
N ALA A 131 5.92 21.27 8.06
CA ALA A 131 5.83 21.07 9.51
C ALA A 131 6.29 19.66 9.91
N ALA A 132 5.92 18.63 9.14
CA ALA A 132 6.36 17.27 9.37
C ALA A 132 7.89 17.16 9.36
N ALA A 133 8.54 17.78 8.37
CA ALA A 133 9.99 17.81 8.18
C ALA A 133 10.70 18.56 9.30
N GLU A 134 10.22 19.76 9.65
CA GLU A 134 10.74 20.57 10.76
C GLU A 134 10.68 19.81 12.09
N TRP A 135 9.55 19.18 12.39
CA TRP A 135 9.35 18.43 13.63
C TRP A 135 9.96 17.04 13.61
N ARG A 136 10.63 16.64 12.52
CA ARG A 136 11.26 15.31 12.37
C ARG A 136 10.30 14.17 12.74
N THR A 137 9.03 14.30 12.33
CA THR A 137 8.04 13.21 12.45
C THR A 137 8.48 12.00 11.61
N PRO A 138 7.88 10.80 11.77
CA PRO A 138 8.26 9.66 10.94
C PRO A 138 8.22 9.97 9.43
N ILE A 139 7.16 10.63 8.94
CA ILE A 139 7.07 11.14 7.56
C ILE A 139 8.18 12.16 7.28
N GLY A 140 8.31 13.16 8.14
CA GLY A 140 9.28 14.24 7.96
C GLY A 140 10.75 13.84 8.02
N ARG A 141 11.09 12.70 8.64
CA ARG A 141 12.45 12.13 8.60
C ARG A 141 12.82 11.59 7.23
N MET A 142 11.85 11.42 6.34
CA MET A 142 12.02 11.04 4.94
C MET A 142 11.85 12.24 4.00
N LEU A 143 11.73 13.45 4.55
CA LEU A 143 11.66 14.70 3.80
C LEU A 143 12.88 15.57 4.12
N LYS A 144 13.34 16.34 3.13
CA LYS A 144 14.30 17.43 3.33
C LYS A 144 13.74 18.71 2.70
N ILE A 145 13.88 19.82 3.43
CA ILE A 145 13.53 21.14 2.92
C ILE A 145 14.69 21.60 2.04
N VAL A 146 14.40 21.94 0.79
CA VAL A 146 15.37 22.48 -0.16
C VAL A 146 15.03 23.94 -0.42
N ALA A 147 16.00 24.83 -0.15
CA ALA A 147 15.85 26.25 -0.46
C ALA A 147 15.67 26.40 -1.97
N GLN A 148 14.70 27.23 -2.37
CA GLN A 148 14.55 27.67 -3.75
C GLN A 148 15.62 28.70 -4.11
#